data_AF-A0A8H3TVX4-F1
#
_entry.id   AF-A0A8H3TVX4-F1
#
_cell.length_a   1.000
_cell.length_b   1.000
_cell.length_c   1.000
_cell.angle_alpha   90.00
_cell.angle_beta   90.00
_cell.angle_gamma   90.00
#
_symmetry.space_group_name_H-M   'P 1'
#
loop_
_entity.id
_entity.type
_entity.pdbx_description
1 polymer ?
#
loop_
_entity_poly.entity_id
_entity_poly.type
_entity_poly.pdbx_seq_one_letter_code
_entity_poly.pdbx_strand_id
1 'polypeptide(L)'
;MAAINVSQTSVSRSASAFISAHLPALPFLASRLSAPSSASSSSLHATEDSVKETYETPTRTLGSLLAELFPPFLLAVPKSKTSHSRKSMRSATKGLKNKTNINLCPACGSPKLMHHLCPRCYSQISRRWKAETRSSLTTQQAPITQNQAESDRQPAV
;
A
#
# COMPACT_ATOMS: atom_id res chain seq x y z
N MET A 1 38.78 31.29 23.02
CA MET A 1 39.08 29.89 23.35
C MET A 1 38.17 29.47 24.50
N ALA A 2 37.06 28.79 24.20
CA ALA A 2 36.10 28.34 25.21
C ALA A 2 36.10 26.81 25.23
N ALA A 3 36.34 26.24 26.42
CA ALA A 3 36.44 24.80 26.65
C ALA A 3 35.04 24.18 26.75
N ILE A 4 34.81 23.09 26.00
CA ILE A 4 33.58 22.28 26.06
C ILE A 4 33.88 21.08 26.97
N ASN A 5 33.16 20.99 28.08
CA ASN A 5 33.24 19.90 29.04
C ASN A 5 32.37 18.74 28.55
N VAL A 6 32.97 17.57 28.31
CA VAL A 6 32.29 16.35 27.85
C VAL A 6 32.06 15.44 29.05
N SER A 7 30.88 15.54 29.65
CA SER A 7 30.45 14.61 30.70
C SER A 7 30.01 13.29 30.08
N GLN A 8 30.73 12.24 30.45
CA GLN A 8 30.51 10.84 30.12
C GLN A 8 29.14 10.39 30.66
N THR A 9 28.29 9.80 29.82
CA THR A 9 27.10 9.07 30.26
C THR A 9 27.27 7.59 29.96
N SER A 10 27.29 6.80 31.04
CA SER A 10 27.47 5.36 31.09
C SER A 10 26.28 4.60 30.49
N VAL A 11 26.58 3.65 29.61
CA VAL A 11 25.62 2.74 28.98
C VAL A 11 25.17 1.68 30.00
N SER A 12 23.93 1.79 30.48
CA SER A 12 23.27 0.73 31.26
C SER A 12 22.64 -0.29 30.30
N ARG A 13 23.16 -1.52 30.30
CA ARG A 13 22.61 -2.68 29.59
C ARG A 13 21.37 -3.19 30.33
N SER A 14 20.17 -2.87 29.85
CA SER A 14 18.92 -3.47 30.32
C SER A 14 18.49 -4.62 29.40
N ALA A 15 18.20 -5.76 30.02
CA ALA A 15 17.91 -7.06 29.43
C ALA A 15 16.71 -7.06 28.47
N SER A 16 16.87 -7.77 27.35
CA SER A 16 15.86 -8.01 26.32
C SER A 16 14.91 -9.14 26.73
N ALA A 17 13.62 -8.83 26.91
CA ALA A 17 12.54 -9.82 26.97
C ALA A 17 12.06 -10.16 25.55
N PHE A 18 12.12 -11.44 25.19
CA PHE A 18 11.64 -11.95 23.91
C PHE A 18 10.11 -12.07 23.93
N ILE A 19 9.42 -11.19 23.20
CA ILE A 19 7.99 -11.30 22.92
C ILE A 19 7.84 -11.86 21.51
N SER A 20 7.45 -13.13 21.42
CA SER A 20 7.00 -13.76 20.17
C SER A 20 5.67 -13.16 19.74
N ALA A 21 5.62 -12.60 18.53
CA ALA A 21 4.38 -12.23 17.86
C ALA A 21 4.30 -12.93 16.49
N HIS A 22 3.39 -13.89 16.40
CA HIS A 22 2.83 -14.37 15.14
C HIS A 22 2.04 -13.24 14.46
N LEU A 23 2.25 -13.01 13.17
CA LEU A 23 1.33 -12.24 12.34
C LEU A 23 1.05 -12.98 11.02
N PRO A 24 -0.22 -13.00 10.56
CA PRO A 24 -0.67 -13.80 9.42
C PRO A 24 -0.33 -13.15 8.08
N ALA A 25 -0.19 -14.01 7.07
CA ALA A 25 0.08 -13.65 5.69
C ALA A 25 -1.11 -12.95 5.02
N LEU A 26 -0.85 -11.87 4.28
CA LEU A 26 -1.77 -11.32 3.29
C LEU A 26 -1.04 -11.03 1.96
N PRO A 27 -1.75 -11.14 0.82
CA PRO A 27 -1.17 -11.43 -0.48
C PRO A 27 -0.68 -10.18 -1.21
N PHE A 28 0.45 -10.34 -1.90
CA PHE A 28 1.04 -9.35 -2.79
C PHE A 28 0.22 -9.22 -4.08
N LEU A 29 -0.40 -8.05 -4.29
CA LEU A 29 -0.82 -7.61 -5.62
C LEU A 29 0.40 -7.12 -6.39
N ALA A 30 0.70 -7.75 -7.52
CA ALA A 30 1.72 -7.31 -8.46
C ALA A 30 1.06 -6.45 -9.55
N SER A 31 1.42 -5.17 -9.61
CA SER A 31 1.25 -4.34 -10.82
C SER A 31 2.64 -4.02 -11.35
N ARG A 32 3.02 -4.61 -12.50
CA ARG A 32 4.22 -4.20 -13.22
C ARG A 32 3.88 -3.09 -14.20
N LEU A 33 4.57 -1.99 -13.95
CA LEU A 33 4.66 -0.77 -14.72
C LEU A 33 5.33 -1.02 -16.08
N SER A 34 4.83 -0.31 -17.08
CA SER A 34 5.25 -0.19 -18.47
C SER A 34 6.74 0.13 -18.61
N ALA A 35 7.41 -0.48 -19.61
CA ALA A 35 8.77 -0.15 -20.01
C ALA A 35 8.76 0.79 -21.23
N PRO A 36 9.65 1.81 -21.30
CA PRO A 36 9.90 2.56 -22.51
C PRO A 36 11.11 2.02 -23.30
N SER A 37 10.99 2.24 -24.60
CA SER A 37 11.86 1.93 -25.72
C SER A 37 13.16 2.74 -25.78
N SER A 38 14.24 2.13 -26.26
CA SER A 38 15.29 2.84 -27.01
C SER A 38 16.00 1.88 -27.97
N ALA A 39 15.89 2.18 -29.26
CA ALA A 39 16.64 1.54 -30.34
C ALA A 39 18.07 2.09 -30.42
N SER A 40 19.03 1.27 -30.83
CA SER A 40 20.24 1.68 -31.56
C SER A 40 20.86 0.45 -32.22
N SER A 41 21.19 0.63 -33.49
CA SER A 41 21.55 -0.36 -34.51
C SER A 41 23.07 -0.56 -34.64
N SER A 42 23.49 -1.73 -35.12
CA SER A 42 24.72 -1.92 -35.91
C SER A 42 24.65 -3.26 -36.66
N SER A 43 24.76 -3.18 -37.97
CA SER A 43 24.83 -4.27 -38.95
C SER A 43 26.20 -4.97 -38.90
N LEU A 44 26.27 -6.28 -39.16
CA LEU A 44 27.25 -6.89 -40.07
C LEU A 44 26.84 -8.36 -40.40
N HIS A 45 26.87 -8.65 -41.70
CA HIS A 45 26.81 -9.91 -42.45
C HIS A 45 26.62 -11.26 -41.71
N ALA A 46 25.55 -11.97 -42.10
CA ALA A 46 25.49 -13.43 -42.05
C ALA A 46 24.88 -13.94 -43.37
N THR A 47 25.52 -14.98 -43.89
CA THR A 47 25.20 -15.72 -45.11
C THR A 47 23.79 -16.30 -45.07
N GLU A 48 23.14 -16.28 -46.23
CA GLU A 48 21.85 -16.91 -46.47
C GLU A 48 21.95 -18.42 -46.21
N ASP A 49 21.28 -18.89 -45.15
CA ASP A 49 20.91 -20.28 -45.04
C ASP A 49 19.39 -20.37 -44.97
N SER A 50 18.84 -21.04 -45.97
CA SER A 50 17.41 -21.17 -46.24
C SER A 50 16.75 -22.04 -45.17
N VAL A 51 16.20 -21.43 -44.13
CA VAL A 51 15.24 -22.10 -43.25
C VAL A 51 13.86 -21.53 -43.54
N LYS A 52 13.01 -22.38 -44.12
CA LYS A 52 11.61 -22.10 -44.42
C LYS A 52 10.87 -21.86 -43.10
N GLU A 53 10.70 -20.61 -42.73
CA GLU A 53 9.94 -20.19 -41.55
C GLU A 53 8.45 -20.10 -41.92
N THR A 54 7.77 -21.24 -41.84
CA THR A 54 6.31 -21.27 -41.77
C THR A 54 5.91 -20.90 -40.34
N TYR A 55 5.53 -19.65 -40.13
CA TYR A 55 4.84 -19.24 -38.90
C TYR A 55 3.40 -19.79 -38.95
N GLU A 56 3.24 -21.07 -38.65
CA GLU A 56 1.93 -21.62 -38.29
C GLU A 56 1.50 -20.94 -36.99
N THR A 57 0.39 -20.22 -37.01
CA THR A 57 -0.21 -19.68 -35.78
C THR A 57 -0.59 -20.88 -34.89
N PRO A 58 0.01 -21.04 -33.70
CA PRO A 58 -0.21 -22.24 -32.91
C PRO A 58 -1.68 -22.27 -32.52
N THR A 59 -2.41 -23.28 -32.99
CA THR A 59 -3.74 -23.60 -32.48
C THR A 59 -3.57 -23.96 -31.01
N ARG A 60 -3.86 -22.98 -30.15
CA ARG A 60 -3.68 -23.04 -28.71
C ARG A 60 -4.73 -23.97 -28.09
N THR A 61 -4.60 -25.26 -28.36
CA THR A 61 -5.28 -26.29 -27.61
C THR A 61 -4.71 -26.31 -26.19
N LEU A 62 -5.57 -26.52 -25.21
CA LEU A 62 -5.18 -26.51 -23.80
C LEU A 62 -4.01 -27.46 -23.53
N GLY A 63 -4.01 -28.64 -24.18
CA GLY A 63 -2.94 -29.63 -24.08
C GLY A 63 -1.59 -29.18 -24.66
N SER A 64 -1.58 -28.48 -25.79
CA SER A 64 -0.35 -27.93 -26.39
C SER A 64 0.29 -26.86 -25.49
N LEU A 65 -0.53 -25.98 -24.92
CA LEU A 65 -0.06 -24.96 -23.98
C LEU A 65 0.48 -25.56 -22.68
N LEU A 66 -0.16 -26.61 -22.18
CA LEU A 66 0.29 -27.33 -20.99
C LEU A 66 1.64 -28.01 -21.25
N ALA A 67 1.79 -28.70 -22.38
CA ALA A 67 3.03 -29.36 -22.77
C ALA A 67 4.21 -28.38 -22.93
N GLU A 68 3.96 -27.16 -23.39
CA GLU A 68 4.97 -26.11 -23.54
C GLU A 68 5.33 -25.44 -22.19
N LEU A 69 4.35 -25.28 -21.29
CA LEU A 69 4.53 -24.57 -20.01
C LEU A 69 5.10 -25.43 -18.87
N PHE A 70 4.84 -26.73 -18.86
CA PHE A 70 5.26 -27.62 -17.77
C PHE A 70 6.79 -27.78 -17.61
N PRO A 71 7.58 -28.01 -18.68
CA PRO A 71 9.03 -28.19 -18.56
C PRO A 71 9.78 -27.02 -17.89
N PRO A 72 9.58 -25.74 -18.28
CA PRO A 72 10.29 -24.65 -17.63
C PRO A 72 9.84 -24.44 -16.18
N PHE A 73 8.57 -24.71 -15.85
CA PHE A 73 8.07 -24.55 -14.47
C PHE A 73 8.66 -25.61 -13.52
N LEU A 74 8.75 -26.87 -13.95
CA LEU A 74 9.30 -27.95 -13.14
C LEU A 74 10.84 -27.87 -13.02
N LEU A 75 11.53 -27.38 -14.04
CA LEU A 75 12.99 -27.22 -14.02
C LEU A 75 13.44 -25.90 -13.37
N ALA A 76 12.59 -24.89 -13.25
CA ALA A 76 12.89 -23.61 -12.59
C ALA A 76 12.86 -23.65 -11.05
N VAL A 77 12.99 -24.84 -10.44
CA VAL A 77 13.05 -24.99 -8.99
C VAL A 77 14.47 -24.67 -8.48
N PRO A 78 14.62 -23.89 -7.39
CA PRO A 78 15.92 -23.64 -6.79
C PRO A 78 16.66 -24.93 -6.47
N LYS A 79 17.84 -25.12 -7.07
CA LYS A 79 18.63 -26.36 -6.90
C LYS A 79 19.06 -26.61 -5.46
N SER A 80 19.29 -25.54 -4.69
CA SER A 80 19.74 -25.63 -3.30
C SER A 80 19.15 -24.52 -2.43
N LYS A 81 19.04 -24.79 -1.13
CA LYS A 81 18.64 -23.81 -0.13
C LYS A 81 19.70 -22.72 -0.02
N THR A 82 19.28 -21.45 -0.01
CA THR A 82 20.19 -20.32 0.18
C THR A 82 20.74 -20.29 1.62
N SER A 83 22.02 -19.97 1.79
CA SER A 83 22.62 -19.80 3.12
C SER A 83 22.09 -18.54 3.81
N HIS A 84 22.13 -18.52 5.15
CA HIS A 84 21.68 -17.38 5.95
C HIS A 84 22.40 -16.08 5.55
N SER A 85 23.72 -16.12 5.32
CA SER A 85 24.51 -14.97 4.87
C SER A 85 24.03 -14.43 3.52
N ARG A 86 23.84 -15.30 2.51
CA ARG A 86 23.35 -14.90 1.18
C ARG A 86 21.94 -14.30 1.24
N LYS A 87 21.07 -14.83 2.10
CA LYS A 87 19.73 -14.26 2.34
C LYS A 87 19.82 -12.88 2.99
N SER A 88 20.63 -12.75 4.05
CA SER A 88 20.83 -11.50 4.81
C SER A 88 21.38 -10.38 3.93
N MET A 89 22.41 -10.67 3.12
CA MET A 89 22.98 -9.70 2.17
C MET A 89 21.93 -9.21 1.17
N ARG A 90 21.08 -10.10 0.63
CA ARG A 90 20.00 -9.70 -0.29
C ARG A 90 18.91 -8.87 0.38
N SER A 91 18.67 -9.02 1.68
CA SER A 91 17.69 -8.21 2.43
C SER A 91 18.25 -6.88 2.93
N ALA A 92 19.57 -6.76 3.12
CA ALA A 92 20.20 -5.58 3.71
C ALA A 92 19.92 -4.29 2.93
N THR A 93 19.80 -4.37 1.60
CA THR A 93 19.52 -3.22 0.73
C THR A 93 18.07 -2.71 0.85
N LYS A 94 17.17 -3.46 1.48
CA LYS A 94 15.72 -3.16 1.54
C LYS A 94 15.31 -2.39 2.80
N GLY A 95 16.23 -1.64 3.41
CA GLY A 95 15.96 -0.86 4.62
C GLY A 95 14.95 0.27 4.39
N LEU A 96 14.21 0.65 5.44
CA LEU A 96 13.29 1.79 5.40
C LEU A 96 14.08 3.09 5.28
N LYS A 97 13.78 3.89 4.24
CA LYS A 97 14.40 5.22 4.07
C LYS A 97 13.78 6.21 5.04
N ASN A 98 14.64 7.01 5.69
CA ASN A 98 14.19 8.11 6.54
C ASN A 98 13.46 9.17 5.71
N LYS A 99 12.30 9.60 6.20
CA LYS A 99 11.50 10.67 5.57
C LYS A 99 11.96 12.02 6.10
N THR A 100 12.48 12.88 5.22
CA THR A 100 12.89 14.25 5.55
C THR A 100 11.76 15.27 5.37
N ASN A 101 10.63 14.85 4.79
CA ASN A 101 9.54 15.72 4.38
C ASN A 101 8.44 15.88 5.46
N ILE A 102 8.84 16.03 6.72
CA ILE A 102 7.93 16.17 7.86
C ILE A 102 8.03 17.59 8.41
N ASN A 103 6.94 18.35 8.33
CA ASN A 103 6.85 19.72 8.83
C ASN A 103 5.76 19.82 9.91
N LEU A 104 5.84 20.84 10.78
CA LEU A 104 4.80 21.10 11.77
C LEU A 104 3.56 21.73 11.11
N CYS A 105 2.36 21.36 11.60
CA CYS A 105 1.13 21.96 11.12
C CYS A 105 0.94 23.38 11.69
N PRO A 106 0.64 24.40 10.85
CA PRO A 106 0.50 25.79 11.32
C PRO A 106 -0.71 26.00 12.22
N ALA A 107 -1.76 25.19 12.09
CA ALA A 107 -2.98 25.35 12.89
C ALA A 107 -2.86 24.73 14.29
N CYS A 108 -2.07 23.67 14.44
CA CYS A 108 -2.18 22.79 15.60
C CYS A 108 -0.87 22.25 16.15
N GLY A 109 0.25 22.49 15.45
CA GLY A 109 1.60 22.11 15.87
C GLY A 109 1.95 20.63 15.72
N SER A 110 1.03 19.73 15.33
CA SER A 110 1.39 18.31 15.15
C SER A 110 2.20 18.08 13.86
N PRO A 111 3.13 17.12 13.83
CA PRO A 111 3.88 16.79 12.62
C PRO A 111 2.95 16.30 11.50
N LYS A 112 3.17 16.79 10.29
CA LYS A 112 2.48 16.40 9.06
C LYS A 112 3.47 16.23 7.92
N LEU A 113 3.07 15.49 6.89
CA LEU A 113 3.85 15.35 5.67
C LEU A 113 3.77 16.63 4.82
N MET A 114 4.86 17.02 4.16
CA MET A 114 4.91 18.14 3.23
C MET A 114 3.90 17.95 2.08
N HIS A 115 3.16 19.00 1.71
CA HIS A 115 2.08 18.97 0.71
C HIS A 115 0.85 18.12 1.05
N HIS A 116 0.78 17.52 2.24
CA HIS A 116 -0.41 16.80 2.69
C HIS A 116 -1.21 17.61 3.71
N LEU A 117 -2.52 17.41 3.75
CA LEU A 117 -3.37 17.97 4.81
C LEU A 117 -3.03 17.30 6.15
N CYS A 118 -3.08 18.07 7.25
CA CYS A 118 -2.82 17.51 8.58
C CYS A 118 -3.92 16.49 8.93
N PRO A 119 -3.57 15.23 9.26
CA PRO A 119 -4.56 14.19 9.55
C PRO A 119 -5.40 14.54 10.79
N ARG A 120 -4.80 15.19 11.79
CA ARG A 120 -5.48 15.58 13.03
C ARG A 120 -6.48 16.70 12.81
N CYS A 121 -6.06 17.79 12.15
CA CYS A 121 -6.97 18.91 11.84
C CYS A 121 -8.11 18.46 10.94
N TYR A 122 -7.80 17.70 9.88
CA TYR A 122 -8.82 17.16 8.98
C TYR A 122 -9.83 16.30 9.73
N SER A 123 -9.38 15.36 10.56
CA SER A 123 -10.29 14.50 11.34
C SER A 123 -11.21 15.31 12.25
N GLN A 124 -10.68 16.32 12.94
CA GLN A 124 -11.51 17.17 13.81
C GLN A 124 -12.54 17.98 13.02
N ILE A 125 -12.14 18.60 11.92
CA ILE A 125 -13.03 19.42 11.09
C ILE A 125 -14.12 18.54 10.46
N SER A 126 -13.72 17.40 9.86
CA SER A 126 -14.67 16.48 9.23
C SER A 126 -15.66 15.89 10.23
N ARG A 127 -15.23 15.58 11.47
CA ARG A 127 -16.13 15.10 12.53
C ARG A 127 -17.15 16.17 12.92
N ARG A 128 -16.72 17.43 13.07
CA ARG A 128 -17.62 18.55 13.37
C ARG A 128 -18.66 18.77 12.28
N TRP A 129 -18.25 18.84 11.01
CA TRP A 129 -19.18 19.00 9.90
C TRP A 129 -20.19 17.84 9.81
N LYS A 130 -19.74 16.59 9.98
CA LYS A 130 -20.65 15.44 9.99
C LYS A 130 -21.64 15.47 11.17
N ALA A 131 -21.22 15.95 12.33
CA ALA A 131 -22.10 16.10 13.48
C ALA A 131 -23.17 17.17 13.22
N GLU A 132 -22.76 18.33 12.70
CA GLU A 132 -23.65 19.43 12.31
C GLU A 132 -24.69 18.99 11.27
N THR A 133 -24.26 18.26 10.23
CA THR A 133 -25.17 17.70 9.23
C THR A 133 -26.13 16.69 9.85
N ARG A 134 -25.68 15.86 10.79
CA ARG A 134 -26.57 14.89 11.46
C ARG A 134 -27.59 15.58 12.36
N SER A 135 -27.19 16.62 13.10
CA SER A 135 -28.12 17.38 13.94
C SER A 135 -29.15 18.12 13.10
N SER A 136 -28.75 18.73 11.97
CA SER A 136 -29.70 19.42 11.10
C SER A 136 -30.70 18.47 10.44
N LEU A 137 -30.27 17.27 10.05
CA LEU A 137 -31.19 16.21 9.56
C LEU A 137 -32.18 15.75 10.64
N THR A 138 -31.74 15.66 11.91
CA THR A 138 -32.60 15.21 13.01
C THR A 138 -33.66 16.27 13.37
N THR A 139 -33.27 17.55 13.40
CA THR A 139 -34.19 18.65 13.74
C THR A 139 -35.29 18.86 12.69
N GLN A 140 -35.03 18.55 11.41
CA GLN A 140 -36.04 18.63 10.35
C GLN A 140 -36.99 17.42 10.31
N GLN A 141 -36.66 16.34 11.03
CA GLN A 141 -37.45 15.11 11.09
C GLN A 141 -38.20 14.98 12.44
N ALA A 142 -38.57 16.09 13.09
CA ALA A 142 -39.54 16.03 14.18
C ALA A 142 -40.90 15.61 13.59
N PRO A 143 -41.53 14.51 14.06
CA PRO A 143 -42.82 14.11 13.55
C PRO A 143 -43.83 15.21 13.87
N ILE A 144 -44.46 15.74 12.83
CA ILE A 144 -45.73 16.45 12.92
C ILE A 144 -46.75 15.42 13.39
N THR A 145 -46.77 15.15 14.69
CA THR A 145 -47.80 14.33 15.31
C THR A 145 -48.35 15.11 16.48
N GLN A 146 -49.68 15.12 16.57
CA GLN A 146 -50.53 15.77 17.55
C GLN A 146 -50.95 17.18 17.14
N ASN A 147 -52.02 17.29 16.36
CA ASN A 147 -53.10 18.29 16.50
C ASN A 147 -54.22 18.09 15.44
N GLN A 148 -54.62 16.84 15.15
CA GLN A 148 -55.68 16.58 14.16
C GLN A 148 -56.54 15.33 14.45
N ALA A 149 -56.69 14.97 15.73
CA ALA A 149 -57.57 13.86 16.15
C ALA A 149 -58.56 14.21 17.29
N GLU A 150 -58.69 15.49 17.67
CA GLU A 150 -59.59 15.92 18.78
C GLU A 150 -60.73 16.84 18.32
N SER A 151 -61.01 16.97 17.00
CA SER A 151 -62.09 17.83 16.50
C SER A 151 -63.37 17.10 16.06
N ASP A 152 -63.39 15.76 16.04
CA ASP A 152 -64.53 14.97 15.53
C ASP A 152 -65.38 14.31 16.64
N ARG A 153 -65.33 14.83 17.88
CA ARG A 153 -66.24 14.42 18.96
C ARG A 153 -67.30 15.49 19.21
N GLN A 154 -68.18 15.70 18.24
CA GLN A 154 -69.45 16.37 18.49
C GLN A 154 -70.37 15.42 19.27
N PRO A 155 -70.95 15.83 20.41
CA PRO A 155 -72.05 15.09 21.01
C PRO A 155 -73.32 15.35 20.20
N ALA A 156 -73.82 14.34 19.50
CA ALA A 156 -75.16 14.35 18.93
C ALA A 156 -76.14 13.72 19.94
N VAL A 157 -76.97 14.58 20.52
CA VAL A 157 -78.34 14.40 21.06
C VAL A 157 -78.55 13.36 22.16
#